data_AF-A0A1F6BFL7-F1
#
_entry.id   AF-A0A1F6BFL7-F1
#
_cell.length_a   1.000
_cell.length_b   1.000
_cell.length_c   1.000
_cell.angle_alpha   90.00
_cell.angle_beta   90.00
_cell.angle_gamma   90.00
#
_symmetry.space_group_name_H-M   'P 1'
#
loop_
_entity.id
_entity.type
_entity.pdbx_description
1 polymer ?
#
loop_
_entity_poly.entity_id
_entity_poly.type
_entity_poly.pdbx_seq_one_letter_code
_entity_poly.pdbx_strand_id
1 'polypeptide(L)'
;MTEAFEHMGADVVLQMDADLSHDPAVAPQLIAALENGATFAVGSRYIPGGGIPENWGLIRKVYSILGNNIVRFGLWHPTVRDWTGGFRAYRKKFYDAAHDQMKEYSGYVFQIAFLHKSLHNGARVTEIPFHFTDRLYGHSKIAPAEYILSIYKYIALARFDEIKKGPFGKFLVVGGIGFILNAVILVLLHSLDWSATLSNLVGAGVAIFSNFNLNNMWTFRHNKISGVGQYLTKLFHFYLTSAFGVIVIQTGTIAAGVHYFGDRWYFEFFLLGTSILLVWNYMMYSKVIWKKK
;
A
#
# COMPACT_ATOMS: atom_id res chain seq x y z
N MET A 1 -16.79 -9.79 -18.81
CA MET A 1 -15.76 -8.77 -19.12
C MET A 1 -14.96 -9.19 -20.34
N THR A 2 -14.29 -10.35 -20.28
CA THR A 2 -13.52 -10.93 -21.39
C THR A 2 -14.32 -10.95 -22.69
N GLU A 3 -15.54 -11.50 -22.67
CA GLU A 3 -16.43 -11.49 -23.83
C GLU A 3 -16.62 -10.10 -24.46
N ALA A 4 -16.99 -9.11 -23.63
CA ALA A 4 -17.25 -7.76 -24.09
C ALA A 4 -15.99 -7.07 -24.68
N PHE A 5 -14.82 -7.24 -24.05
CA PHE A 5 -13.61 -6.53 -24.46
C PHE A 5 -12.82 -7.23 -25.58
N GLU A 6 -12.78 -8.56 -25.58
CA GLU A 6 -11.96 -9.35 -26.50
C GLU A 6 -12.73 -9.82 -27.72
N HIS A 7 -14.01 -10.18 -27.56
CA HIS A 7 -14.83 -10.71 -28.65
C HIS A 7 -15.77 -9.66 -29.26
N MET A 8 -16.39 -8.83 -28.44
CA MET A 8 -17.32 -7.78 -28.93
C MET A 8 -16.64 -6.46 -29.26
N GLY A 9 -15.35 -6.29 -28.91
CA GLY A 9 -14.59 -5.08 -29.20
C GLY A 9 -15.07 -3.83 -28.47
N ALA A 10 -15.69 -3.96 -27.29
CA ALA A 10 -16.23 -2.82 -26.55
C ALA A 10 -15.12 -1.90 -26.02
N ASP A 11 -15.33 -0.58 -26.09
CA ASP A 11 -14.42 0.42 -25.48
C ASP A 11 -14.73 0.68 -24.00
N VAL A 12 -16.00 0.51 -23.63
CA VAL A 12 -16.55 0.73 -22.30
C VAL A 12 -17.42 -0.46 -21.96
N VAL A 13 -17.30 -0.95 -20.72
CA VAL A 13 -18.20 -1.96 -20.18
C VAL A 13 -18.90 -1.37 -18.96
N LEU A 14 -20.22 -1.57 -18.94
CA LEU A 14 -21.02 -1.45 -17.73
C LEU A 14 -21.33 -2.86 -17.23
N GLN A 15 -21.01 -3.09 -15.96
CA GLN A 15 -21.30 -4.31 -15.24
C GLN A 15 -22.47 -4.07 -14.30
N MET A 16 -23.46 -4.95 -14.36
CA MET A 16 -24.58 -5.01 -13.41
C MET A 16 -24.94 -6.48 -13.13
N ASP A 17 -25.68 -6.73 -12.06
CA ASP A 17 -26.13 -8.07 -11.70
C ASP A 17 -27.48 -8.30 -12.37
N ALA A 18 -27.72 -9.51 -12.89
CA ALA A 18 -28.93 -9.82 -13.64
C ALA A 18 -30.18 -10.06 -12.76
N ASP A 19 -30.04 -9.99 -11.44
CA ASP A 19 -31.11 -10.24 -10.47
C ASP A 19 -31.88 -8.97 -10.06
N LEU A 20 -31.64 -7.85 -10.76
CA LEU A 20 -32.24 -6.53 -10.55
C LEU A 20 -31.95 -5.90 -9.18
N SER A 21 -30.94 -6.39 -8.46
CA SER A 21 -30.43 -5.72 -7.26
C SER A 21 -29.75 -4.38 -7.58
N HIS A 22 -29.34 -4.19 -8.83
CA HIS A 22 -28.83 -2.95 -9.39
C HIS A 22 -29.92 -2.32 -10.26
N ASP A 23 -30.40 -1.14 -9.88
CA ASP A 23 -31.39 -0.39 -10.66
C ASP A 23 -30.83 0.01 -12.04
N PRO A 24 -31.34 -0.53 -13.15
CA PRO A 24 -30.87 -0.17 -14.49
C PRO A 24 -31.05 1.31 -14.82
N ALA A 25 -31.96 2.03 -14.15
CA ALA A 25 -32.15 3.47 -14.36
C ALA A 25 -30.93 4.31 -13.94
N VAL A 26 -30.04 3.76 -13.12
CA VAL A 26 -28.77 4.41 -12.72
C VAL A 26 -27.66 4.16 -13.75
N ALA A 27 -27.80 3.17 -14.64
CA ALA A 27 -26.78 2.83 -15.63
C ALA A 27 -26.38 4.02 -16.53
N PRO A 28 -27.31 4.86 -17.05
CA PRO A 28 -26.94 6.04 -17.81
C PRO A 28 -26.06 7.04 -17.03
N GLN A 29 -26.26 7.17 -15.72
CA GLN A 29 -25.46 8.07 -14.88
C GLN A 29 -24.01 7.59 -14.71
N LEU A 30 -23.80 6.26 -14.63
CA LEU A 30 -22.46 5.68 -14.61
C LEU A 30 -21.71 5.92 -15.92
N ILE A 31 -22.41 5.81 -17.06
CA ILE A 31 -21.84 6.11 -18.38
C ILE A 31 -21.53 7.61 -18.50
N ALA A 32 -22.48 8.48 -18.13
CA ALA A 32 -22.29 9.93 -18.14
C ALA A 32 -21.09 10.35 -17.27
N ALA A 33 -20.83 9.68 -16.15
CA ALA A 33 -19.64 9.95 -15.35
C ALA A 33 -18.34 9.72 -16.14
N LEU A 34 -18.28 8.67 -16.97
CA LEU A 34 -17.12 8.39 -17.83
C LEU A 34 -16.97 9.42 -18.95
N GLU A 35 -18.08 9.92 -19.49
CA GLU A 35 -18.09 10.99 -20.50
C GLU A 35 -17.61 12.32 -19.90
N ASN A 36 -17.99 12.60 -18.65
CA ASN A 36 -17.56 13.78 -17.88
C ASN A 36 -16.11 13.68 -17.34
N GLY A 37 -15.30 12.76 -17.86
CA GLY A 37 -13.87 12.67 -17.57
C GLY A 37 -13.48 11.71 -16.44
N ALA A 38 -14.44 11.05 -15.78
CA ALA A 38 -14.10 9.90 -14.96
C ALA A 38 -13.54 8.78 -15.85
N THR A 39 -12.67 7.96 -15.29
CA THR A 39 -12.12 6.82 -16.03
C THR A 39 -12.70 5.50 -15.52
N PHE A 40 -13.28 5.53 -14.33
CA PHE A 40 -13.96 4.42 -13.67
C PHE A 40 -15.13 5.00 -12.87
N ALA A 41 -16.32 4.42 -13.00
CA ALA A 41 -17.51 4.81 -12.26
C ALA A 41 -18.00 3.63 -11.42
N VAL A 42 -18.40 3.90 -10.18
CA VAL A 42 -18.86 2.90 -9.22
C VAL A 42 -20.24 3.31 -8.71
N GLY A 43 -21.23 2.43 -8.86
CA GLY A 43 -22.48 2.53 -8.12
C GLY A 43 -22.20 2.29 -6.65
N SER A 44 -22.54 3.25 -5.79
CA SER A 44 -22.16 3.26 -4.39
C SER A 44 -23.36 3.32 -3.46
N ARG A 45 -23.42 2.36 -2.53
CA ARG A 45 -24.47 2.25 -1.49
C ARG A 45 -24.17 3.10 -0.25
N TYR A 46 -22.93 3.56 -0.09
CA TYR A 46 -22.43 4.16 1.15
C TYR A 46 -22.03 5.64 1.00
N ILE A 47 -22.56 6.31 -0.02
CA ILE A 47 -22.44 7.76 -0.23
C ILE A 47 -23.83 8.41 -0.01
N PRO A 48 -23.91 9.73 0.25
CA PRO A 48 -25.19 10.41 0.35
C PRO A 48 -26.06 10.16 -0.89
N GLY A 49 -27.33 9.76 -0.66
CA GLY A 49 -28.27 9.36 -1.72
C GLY A 49 -28.23 7.88 -2.11
N GLY A 50 -27.24 7.12 -1.65
CA GLY A 50 -27.17 5.67 -1.80
C GLY A 50 -27.67 4.96 -0.54
N GLY A 51 -28.02 3.67 -0.68
CA GLY A 51 -28.54 2.90 0.44
C GLY A 51 -28.44 1.39 0.29
N ILE A 52 -28.44 0.71 1.43
CA ILE A 52 -28.69 -0.74 1.54
C ILE A 52 -30.15 -0.96 1.96
N PRO A 53 -30.75 -2.13 1.67
CA PRO A 53 -32.15 -2.39 1.99
C PRO A 53 -32.46 -2.18 3.47
N GLU A 54 -33.55 -1.44 3.74
CA GLU A 54 -33.98 -1.14 5.11
C GLU A 54 -34.41 -2.39 5.88
N ASN A 55 -34.97 -3.36 5.18
CA ASN A 55 -35.45 -4.63 5.70
C ASN A 55 -34.33 -5.65 6.02
N TRP A 56 -33.06 -5.34 5.74
CA TRP A 56 -31.96 -6.22 6.17
C TRP A 56 -31.87 -6.33 7.68
N GLY A 57 -31.74 -7.56 8.18
CA GLY A 57 -31.41 -7.80 9.59
C GLY A 57 -30.09 -7.11 9.98
N LEU A 58 -30.00 -6.67 11.23
CA LEU A 58 -28.87 -5.87 11.74
C LEU A 58 -27.51 -6.52 11.48
N ILE A 59 -27.40 -7.83 11.69
CA ILE A 59 -26.16 -8.59 11.47
C ILE A 59 -25.70 -8.48 10.01
N ARG A 60 -26.62 -8.59 9.05
CA ARG A 60 -26.31 -8.47 7.61
C ARG A 60 -25.85 -7.06 7.26
N LYS A 61 -26.50 -6.02 7.82
CA LYS A 61 -26.08 -4.62 7.67
C LYS A 61 -24.67 -4.41 8.22
N VAL A 62 -24.39 -4.91 9.42
CA VAL A 62 -23.08 -4.82 10.07
C VAL A 62 -22.00 -5.49 9.21
N TYR A 63 -22.20 -6.74 8.77
CA TYR A 63 -21.21 -7.41 7.92
C TYR A 63 -20.95 -6.67 6.62
N SER A 64 -21.99 -6.13 6.00
CA SER A 64 -21.89 -5.35 4.77
C SER A 64 -21.06 -4.08 4.97
N ILE A 65 -21.39 -3.28 5.99
CA ILE A 65 -20.70 -2.02 6.28
C ILE A 65 -19.28 -2.26 6.78
N LEU A 66 -19.09 -3.19 7.71
CA LEU A 66 -17.78 -3.49 8.30
C LEU A 66 -16.84 -4.12 7.27
N GLY A 67 -17.32 -5.12 6.52
CA GLY A 67 -16.53 -5.77 5.46
C GLY A 67 -16.05 -4.77 4.41
N ASN A 68 -16.93 -3.86 3.99
CA ASN A 68 -16.56 -2.79 3.06
C ASN A 68 -15.53 -1.81 3.66
N ASN A 69 -15.70 -1.40 4.93
CA ASN A 69 -14.74 -0.51 5.59
C ASN A 69 -13.37 -1.15 5.79
N ILE A 70 -13.31 -2.46 6.11
CA ILE A 70 -12.04 -3.20 6.20
C ILE A 70 -11.26 -3.10 4.89
N VAL A 71 -11.93 -3.27 3.74
CA VAL A 71 -11.30 -3.12 2.43
C VAL A 71 -10.84 -1.69 2.19
N ARG A 72 -11.75 -0.72 2.40
CA ARG A 72 -11.51 0.71 2.16
C ARG A 72 -10.29 1.23 2.91
N PHE A 73 -10.19 0.91 4.20
CA PHE A 73 -9.06 1.36 5.03
C PHE A 73 -7.83 0.46 4.87
N GLY A 74 -8.02 -0.86 4.71
CA GLY A 74 -6.93 -1.81 4.55
C GLY A 74 -6.10 -1.55 3.30
N LEU A 75 -6.72 -1.12 2.19
CA LEU A 75 -6.04 -0.81 0.93
C LEU A 75 -5.54 0.64 0.84
N TRP A 76 -5.65 1.47 1.89
CA TRP A 76 -5.24 2.89 1.91
C TRP A 76 -5.86 3.77 0.81
N HIS A 77 -7.08 3.45 0.39
CA HIS A 77 -7.85 4.26 -0.56
C HIS A 77 -9.20 4.68 0.07
N PRO A 78 -9.18 5.53 1.11
CA PRO A 78 -10.37 5.88 1.87
C PRO A 78 -11.36 6.76 1.11
N THR A 79 -10.98 7.29 -0.06
CA THR A 79 -11.85 8.16 -0.86
C THR A 79 -12.99 7.40 -1.52
N VAL A 80 -12.77 6.15 -1.94
CA VAL A 80 -13.81 5.29 -2.51
C VAL A 80 -14.59 4.63 -1.37
N ARG A 81 -15.91 4.83 -1.33
CA ARG A 81 -16.77 4.36 -0.24
C ARG A 81 -17.39 3.00 -0.50
N ASP A 82 -17.59 2.55 -1.74
CA ASP A 82 -18.10 1.20 -2.03
C ASP A 82 -17.12 0.35 -2.85
N TRP A 83 -16.49 -0.61 -2.17
CA TRP A 83 -15.48 -1.51 -2.74
C TRP A 83 -16.05 -2.85 -3.19
N THR A 84 -17.20 -3.23 -2.67
CA THR A 84 -17.74 -4.59 -2.77
C THR A 84 -18.87 -4.70 -3.80
N GLY A 85 -19.45 -3.57 -4.24
CA GLY A 85 -20.48 -3.53 -5.27
C GLY A 85 -19.95 -3.88 -6.67
N GLY A 86 -20.76 -4.64 -7.42
CA GLY A 86 -20.48 -5.01 -8.82
C GLY A 86 -21.02 -4.04 -9.86
N PHE A 87 -21.81 -3.03 -9.45
CA PHE A 87 -22.40 -2.06 -10.36
C PHE A 87 -21.37 -1.01 -10.78
N ARG A 88 -20.74 -1.19 -11.94
CA ARG A 88 -19.54 -0.41 -12.32
C ARG A 88 -19.52 -0.14 -13.81
N ALA A 89 -18.96 1.00 -14.20
CA ALA A 89 -18.64 1.27 -15.60
C ALA A 89 -17.18 1.71 -15.73
N TYR A 90 -16.46 1.18 -16.72
CA TYR A 90 -15.04 1.50 -16.90
C TYR A 90 -14.57 1.25 -18.33
N ARG A 91 -13.47 1.92 -18.69
CA ARG A 91 -12.85 1.84 -20.01
C ARG A 91 -11.95 0.63 -20.14
N LYS A 92 -11.83 0.08 -21.36
CA LYS A 92 -11.02 -1.10 -21.71
C LYS A 92 -9.59 -1.06 -21.16
N LYS A 93 -8.94 0.10 -21.16
CA LYS A 93 -7.57 0.25 -20.65
C LYS A 93 -7.33 -0.32 -19.24
N PHE A 94 -8.34 -0.32 -18.35
CA PHE A 94 -8.18 -0.87 -17.00
C PHE A 94 -8.37 -2.38 -16.96
N TYR A 95 -9.19 -2.92 -17.87
CA TYR A 95 -9.24 -4.35 -18.13
C TYR A 95 -7.87 -4.81 -18.62
N ASP A 96 -7.32 -4.19 -19.67
CA ASP A 96 -6.03 -4.58 -20.25
C ASP A 96 -4.89 -4.49 -19.22
N ALA A 97 -4.87 -3.45 -18.39
CA ALA A 97 -3.83 -3.25 -17.37
C ALA A 97 -3.91 -4.21 -16.18
N ALA A 98 -5.06 -4.84 -15.93
CA ALA A 98 -5.27 -5.71 -14.78
C ALA A 98 -5.56 -7.18 -15.14
N HIS A 99 -5.92 -7.47 -16.41
CA HIS A 99 -6.49 -8.74 -16.85
C HIS A 99 -5.69 -9.96 -16.37
N ASP A 100 -4.37 -9.98 -16.61
CA ASP A 100 -3.53 -11.12 -16.23
C ASP A 100 -3.49 -11.37 -14.72
N GLN A 101 -3.50 -10.29 -13.93
CA GLN A 101 -3.50 -10.38 -12.47
C GLN A 101 -4.88 -10.81 -11.92
N MET A 102 -5.94 -10.64 -12.69
CA MET A 102 -7.30 -10.96 -12.24
C MET A 102 -7.66 -12.44 -12.36
N LYS A 103 -6.89 -13.24 -13.12
CA LYS A 103 -7.13 -14.68 -13.35
C LYS A 103 -7.16 -15.50 -12.04
N GLU A 104 -6.50 -15.02 -10.99
CA GLU A 104 -6.42 -15.68 -9.69
C GLU A 104 -7.61 -15.35 -8.75
N TYR A 105 -8.47 -14.40 -9.14
CA TYR A 105 -9.55 -13.91 -8.28
C TYR A 105 -10.93 -14.20 -8.87
N SER A 106 -11.90 -14.49 -8.00
CA SER A 106 -13.30 -14.68 -8.36
C SER A 106 -14.24 -14.04 -7.35
N GLY A 107 -15.52 -13.90 -7.72
CA GLY A 107 -16.56 -13.36 -6.83
C GLY A 107 -16.26 -11.94 -6.31
N TYR A 108 -16.50 -11.71 -5.01
CA TYR A 108 -16.27 -10.40 -4.39
C TYR A 108 -14.81 -9.96 -4.38
N VAL A 109 -13.88 -10.90 -4.20
CA VAL A 109 -12.44 -10.58 -4.20
C VAL A 109 -12.02 -10.06 -5.56
N PHE A 110 -12.58 -10.60 -6.64
CA PHE A 110 -12.36 -10.06 -7.99
C PHE A 110 -12.76 -8.58 -8.06
N GLN A 111 -13.93 -8.20 -7.54
CA GLN A 111 -14.38 -6.79 -7.58
C GLN A 111 -13.43 -5.88 -6.79
N ILE A 112 -13.03 -6.29 -5.59
CA ILE A 112 -12.09 -5.55 -4.77
C ILE A 112 -10.73 -5.44 -5.48
N ALA A 113 -10.22 -6.56 -6.00
CA ALA A 113 -8.92 -6.63 -6.64
C ALA A 113 -8.87 -5.80 -7.91
N PHE A 114 -9.90 -5.89 -8.76
CA PHE A 114 -9.98 -5.15 -10.01
C PHE A 114 -10.01 -3.64 -9.79
N LEU A 115 -10.80 -3.16 -8.83
CA LEU A 115 -10.84 -1.74 -8.46
C LEU A 115 -9.49 -1.29 -7.88
N HIS A 116 -8.89 -2.10 -7.01
CA HIS A 116 -7.59 -1.82 -6.42
C HIS A 116 -6.48 -1.67 -7.47
N LYS A 117 -6.42 -2.58 -8.44
CA LYS A 117 -5.47 -2.52 -9.55
C LYS A 117 -5.78 -1.37 -10.51
N SER A 118 -7.06 -1.06 -10.73
CA SER A 118 -7.46 0.08 -11.55
C SER A 118 -6.97 1.40 -10.94
N LEU A 119 -7.11 1.58 -9.62
CA LEU A 119 -6.59 2.73 -8.88
C LEU A 119 -5.07 2.86 -9.00
N HIS A 120 -4.33 1.75 -8.87
CA HIS A 120 -2.88 1.71 -9.07
C HIS A 120 -2.46 2.09 -10.51
N ASN A 121 -3.31 1.80 -11.49
CA ASN A 121 -3.14 2.19 -12.89
C ASN A 121 -3.73 3.58 -13.21
N GLY A 122 -3.95 4.42 -12.19
CA GLY A 122 -4.36 5.81 -12.35
C GLY A 122 -5.85 6.03 -12.63
N ALA A 123 -6.72 5.11 -12.20
CA ALA A 123 -8.15 5.32 -12.30
C ALA A 123 -8.61 6.53 -11.46
N ARG A 124 -9.25 7.49 -12.12
CA ARG A 124 -10.11 8.50 -11.50
C ARG A 124 -11.49 7.92 -11.32
N VAL A 125 -11.83 7.60 -10.06
CA VAL A 125 -13.09 6.97 -9.66
C VAL A 125 -14.11 8.04 -9.30
N THR A 126 -15.31 7.95 -9.89
CA THR A 126 -16.50 8.70 -9.46
C THR A 126 -17.53 7.73 -8.90
N GLU A 127 -18.08 8.04 -7.74
CA GLU A 127 -19.15 7.24 -7.13
C GLU A 127 -20.52 7.85 -7.44
N ILE A 128 -21.45 7.03 -7.92
CA ILE A 128 -22.83 7.40 -8.24
C ILE A 128 -23.75 6.72 -7.22
N PRO A 129 -24.59 7.47 -6.50
CA PRO A 129 -25.45 6.87 -5.48
C PRO A 129 -26.48 5.95 -6.10
N PHE A 130 -26.72 4.79 -5.49
CA PHE A 130 -27.88 3.96 -5.82
C PHE A 130 -28.42 3.23 -4.58
N HIS A 131 -29.69 2.85 -4.65
CA HIS A 131 -30.33 2.01 -3.65
C HIS A 131 -30.23 0.56 -4.08
N PHE A 132 -29.52 -0.24 -3.29
CA PHE A 132 -29.48 -1.68 -3.50
C PHE A 132 -30.81 -2.29 -3.07
N THR A 133 -31.37 -3.16 -3.89
CA THR A 133 -32.58 -3.92 -3.61
C THR A 133 -32.23 -5.39 -3.45
N ASP A 134 -32.94 -6.12 -2.60
CA ASP A 134 -32.77 -7.58 -2.56
C ASP A 134 -33.38 -8.21 -3.81
N ARG A 135 -32.71 -9.25 -4.33
CA ARG A 135 -33.21 -10.07 -5.45
C ARG A 135 -34.64 -10.54 -5.19
N LEU A 136 -35.45 -10.56 -6.25
CA LEU A 136 -36.83 -11.04 -6.19
C LEU A 136 -36.92 -12.58 -6.09
N TYR A 137 -35.93 -13.30 -6.62
CA TYR A 137 -35.93 -14.77 -6.69
C TYR A 137 -34.54 -15.37 -6.38
N GLY A 138 -34.53 -16.52 -5.69
CA GLY A 138 -33.34 -17.33 -5.40
C GLY A 138 -32.73 -17.13 -4.01
N HIS A 139 -31.95 -18.12 -3.54
CA HIS A 139 -31.22 -18.07 -2.27
C HIS A 139 -29.80 -17.52 -2.44
N SER A 140 -29.27 -16.90 -1.38
CA SER A 140 -27.88 -16.44 -1.36
C SER A 140 -26.91 -17.61 -1.42
N LYS A 141 -26.11 -17.68 -2.48
CA LYS A 141 -25.03 -18.67 -2.67
C LYS A 141 -23.80 -18.42 -1.79
N ILE A 142 -23.87 -17.49 -0.84
CA ILE A 142 -22.70 -16.88 -0.19
C ILE A 142 -22.53 -17.42 1.22
N ALA A 143 -21.41 -18.11 1.48
CA ALA A 143 -20.93 -18.46 2.82
C ALA A 143 -20.14 -17.26 3.42
N PRO A 144 -20.68 -16.49 4.38
CA PRO A 144 -20.10 -15.20 4.78
C PRO A 144 -18.66 -15.28 5.30
N ALA A 145 -18.29 -16.37 5.98
CA ALA A 145 -16.99 -16.53 6.62
C ALA A 145 -15.83 -16.73 5.62
N GLU A 146 -16.02 -17.58 4.60
CA GLU A 146 -14.99 -17.86 3.59
C GLU A 146 -14.62 -16.60 2.80
N TYR A 147 -15.62 -15.80 2.45
CA TYR A 147 -15.40 -14.53 1.75
C TYR A 147 -14.63 -13.53 2.61
N ILE A 148 -14.96 -13.39 3.90
CA ILE A 148 -14.25 -12.50 4.81
C ILE A 148 -12.76 -12.89 4.87
N LEU A 149 -12.44 -14.17 5.06
CA LEU A 149 -11.06 -14.66 5.08
C LEU A 149 -10.33 -14.37 3.76
N SER A 150 -10.98 -14.61 2.62
CA SER A 150 -10.40 -14.34 1.30
C SER A 150 -10.10 -12.85 1.08
N ILE A 151 -10.95 -11.95 1.57
CA ILE A 151 -10.76 -10.50 1.53
C ILE A 151 -9.56 -10.10 2.39
N TYR A 152 -9.48 -10.60 3.63
CA TYR A 152 -8.33 -10.34 4.50
C TYR A 152 -7.03 -10.84 3.90
N LYS A 153 -7.02 -12.05 3.33
CA LYS A 153 -5.86 -12.61 2.62
C LYS A 153 -5.45 -11.72 1.46
N TYR A 154 -6.39 -11.27 0.63
CA TYR A 154 -6.12 -10.37 -0.48
C TYR A 154 -5.50 -9.05 0.01
N ILE A 155 -6.10 -8.41 1.01
CA ILE A 155 -5.58 -7.16 1.59
C ILE A 155 -4.16 -7.39 2.09
N ALA A 156 -3.93 -8.41 2.92
CA ALA A 156 -2.61 -8.69 3.49
C ALA A 156 -1.54 -8.90 2.40
N LEU A 157 -1.85 -9.71 1.38
CA LEU A 157 -0.93 -9.97 0.26
C LEU A 157 -0.69 -8.70 -0.56
N ALA A 158 -1.73 -7.94 -0.87
CA ALA A 158 -1.61 -6.68 -1.59
C ALA A 158 -0.74 -5.67 -0.83
N ARG A 159 -0.95 -5.52 0.48
CA ARG A 159 -0.13 -4.64 1.34
C ARG A 159 1.32 -5.11 1.40
N PHE A 160 1.54 -6.41 1.57
CA PHE A 160 2.87 -6.97 1.57
C PHE A 160 3.61 -6.67 0.26
N ASP A 161 2.95 -6.87 -0.87
CA ASP A 161 3.51 -6.61 -2.19
C ASP A 161 3.82 -5.12 -2.41
N GLU A 162 2.93 -4.22 -1.99
CA GLU A 162 3.16 -2.78 -2.06
C GLU A 162 4.32 -2.31 -1.18
N ILE A 163 4.43 -2.85 0.04
CA ILE A 163 5.53 -2.54 0.94
C ILE A 163 6.84 -3.05 0.35
N LYS A 164 6.86 -4.29 -0.16
CA LYS A 164 8.03 -4.95 -0.75
C LYS A 164 8.52 -4.23 -2.02
N LYS A 165 7.60 -3.88 -2.92
CA LYS A 165 7.92 -3.25 -4.23
C LYS A 165 8.05 -1.72 -4.12
N GLY A 166 7.49 -1.13 -3.07
CA GLY A 166 7.51 0.30 -2.81
C GLY A 166 8.86 0.83 -2.30
N PRO A 167 8.94 2.15 -2.04
CA PRO A 167 10.19 2.78 -1.57
C PRO A 167 10.66 2.23 -0.22
N PHE A 168 9.74 1.83 0.67
CA PHE A 168 10.11 1.26 1.98
C PHE A 168 10.84 -0.08 1.84
N GLY A 169 10.33 -1.02 1.03
CA GLY A 169 10.99 -2.30 0.78
C GLY A 169 12.36 -2.13 0.15
N LYS A 170 12.51 -1.22 -0.82
CA LYS A 170 13.81 -0.86 -1.41
C LYS A 170 14.76 -0.28 -0.36
N PHE A 171 14.27 0.60 0.50
CA PHE A 171 15.03 1.17 1.62
C PHE A 171 15.56 0.06 2.56
N LEU A 172 14.75 -0.95 2.91
CA LEU A 172 15.20 -2.08 3.72
C LEU A 172 16.29 -2.90 3.02
N VAL A 173 16.14 -3.16 1.72
CA VAL A 173 17.17 -3.87 0.93
C VAL A 173 18.49 -3.10 0.93
N VAL A 174 18.43 -1.78 0.71
CA VAL A 174 19.61 -0.92 0.75
C VAL A 174 20.26 -0.95 2.14
N GLY A 175 19.46 -0.84 3.21
CA GLY A 175 19.95 -0.95 4.58
C GLY A 175 20.65 -2.29 4.87
N GLY A 176 20.09 -3.40 4.37
CA GLY A 176 20.70 -4.73 4.47
C GLY A 176 22.03 -4.84 3.73
N ILE A 177 22.14 -4.26 2.52
CA ILE A 177 23.40 -4.19 1.78
C ILE A 177 24.43 -3.38 2.58
N GLY A 178 24.05 -2.24 3.14
CA GLY A 178 24.92 -1.44 4.00
C GLY A 178 25.40 -2.21 5.23
N PHE A 179 24.53 -3.00 5.87
CA PHE A 179 24.91 -3.83 7.02
C PHE A 179 25.96 -4.89 6.64
N ILE A 180 25.75 -5.60 5.53
CA ILE A 180 26.72 -6.60 5.02
C ILE A 180 28.04 -5.91 4.67
N LEU A 181 27.98 -4.76 3.99
CA LEU A 181 29.17 -3.99 3.62
C LEU A 181 29.97 -3.55 4.85
N ASN A 182 29.29 -3.07 5.91
CA ASN A 182 29.93 -2.74 7.17
C ASN A 182 30.65 -3.96 7.77
N ALA A 183 29.95 -5.10 7.86
CA ALA A 183 30.52 -6.33 8.43
C ALA A 183 31.75 -6.81 7.65
N VAL A 184 31.70 -6.77 6.31
CA VAL A 184 32.84 -7.14 5.45
C VAL A 184 34.02 -6.21 5.67
N ILE A 185 33.82 -4.89 5.68
CA ILE A 185 34.90 -3.92 5.91
C ILE A 185 35.50 -4.09 7.30
N LEU A 186 34.66 -4.33 8.31
CA LEU A 186 35.12 -4.58 9.67
C LEU A 186 36.07 -5.78 9.71
N VAL A 187 35.67 -6.92 9.15
CA VAL A 187 36.49 -8.15 9.12
C VAL A 187 37.76 -7.94 8.31
N LEU A 188 37.68 -7.30 7.13
CA LEU A 188 38.84 -7.04 6.28
C LEU A 188 39.86 -6.13 6.96
N LEU A 189 39.45 -4.98 7.50
CA LEU A 189 40.38 -4.08 8.16
C LEU A 189 40.95 -4.68 9.44
N HIS A 190 40.13 -5.41 10.21
CA HIS A 190 40.62 -6.09 11.41
C HIS A 190 41.64 -7.19 11.07
N SER A 191 41.50 -7.87 9.94
CA SER A 191 42.50 -8.83 9.44
C SER A 191 43.83 -8.18 9.02
N LEU A 192 43.85 -6.86 8.87
CA LEU A 192 45.04 -6.04 8.61
C LEU A 192 45.59 -5.38 9.89
N ASP A 193 45.28 -5.94 11.06
CA ASP A 193 45.67 -5.44 12.39
C ASP A 193 45.11 -4.06 12.77
N TRP A 194 44.06 -3.58 12.09
CA TRP A 194 43.34 -2.39 12.56
C TRP A 194 42.52 -2.69 13.81
N SER A 195 42.40 -1.71 14.71
CA SER A 195 41.57 -1.85 15.90
C SER A 195 40.10 -2.06 15.52
N ALA A 196 39.39 -2.94 16.25
CA ALA A 196 37.99 -3.26 15.95
C ALA A 196 37.09 -2.01 15.92
N THR A 197 37.33 -1.05 16.81
CA THR A 197 36.61 0.23 16.84
C THR A 197 36.83 1.02 15.56
N LEU A 198 38.08 1.17 15.12
CA LEU A 198 38.40 1.93 13.90
C LEU A 198 37.84 1.21 12.66
N SER A 199 37.97 -0.12 12.59
CA SER A 199 37.41 -0.94 11.52
C SER A 199 35.90 -0.79 11.40
N ASN A 200 35.17 -0.81 12.53
CA ASN A 200 33.72 -0.60 12.54
C ASN A 200 33.33 0.85 12.17
N LEU A 201 34.09 1.87 12.61
CA LEU A 201 33.81 3.27 12.24
C LEU A 201 33.98 3.51 10.73
N VAL A 202 35.05 2.97 10.14
CA VAL A 202 35.27 3.05 8.69
C VAL A 202 34.19 2.28 7.94
N GLY A 203 33.88 1.05 8.37
CA GLY A 203 32.82 0.23 7.77
C GLY A 203 31.45 0.92 7.83
N ALA A 204 31.09 1.53 8.96
CA ALA A 204 29.85 2.27 9.13
C ALA A 204 29.80 3.51 8.23
N GLY A 205 30.89 4.26 8.12
CA GLY A 205 31.00 5.40 7.21
C GLY A 205 30.76 4.99 5.75
N VAL A 206 31.46 3.95 5.30
CA VAL A 206 31.30 3.43 3.93
C VAL A 206 29.89 2.87 3.69
N ALA A 207 29.30 2.19 4.66
CA ALA A 207 27.92 1.71 4.59
C ALA A 207 26.90 2.85 4.47
N ILE A 208 27.04 3.91 5.26
CA ILE A 208 26.16 5.09 5.18
C ILE A 208 26.30 5.77 3.81
N PHE A 209 27.54 5.93 3.32
CA PHE A 209 27.78 6.48 1.98
C PHE A 209 27.16 5.63 0.87
N SER A 210 27.34 4.30 0.93
CA SER A 210 26.72 3.36 -0.01
C SER A 210 25.20 3.46 0.03
N ASN A 211 24.62 3.45 1.23
CA ASN A 211 23.17 3.57 1.43
C ASN A 211 22.61 4.86 0.84
N PHE A 212 23.29 5.99 1.02
CA PHE A 212 22.87 7.26 0.43
C PHE A 212 22.81 7.18 -1.10
N ASN A 213 23.87 6.67 -1.73
CA ASN A 213 23.97 6.61 -3.18
C ASN A 213 22.98 5.61 -3.79
N LEU A 214 22.83 4.42 -3.21
CA LEU A 214 21.84 3.45 -3.64
C LEU A 214 20.41 3.99 -3.49
N ASN A 215 20.10 4.67 -2.39
CA ASN A 215 18.81 5.31 -2.22
C ASN A 215 18.57 6.44 -3.25
N ASN A 216 19.59 7.24 -3.55
CA ASN A 216 19.50 8.31 -4.56
C ASN A 216 19.30 7.76 -5.99
N MET A 217 19.95 6.63 -6.31
CA MET A 217 19.90 6.03 -7.65
C MET A 217 18.68 5.13 -7.87
N TRP A 218 18.18 4.47 -6.83
CA TRP A 218 17.16 3.43 -6.97
C TRP A 218 15.90 3.68 -6.15
N THR A 219 16.00 3.79 -4.82
CA THR A 219 14.83 3.91 -3.92
C THR A 219 14.01 5.17 -4.21
N PHE A 220 14.68 6.32 -4.29
CA PHE A 220 14.09 7.64 -4.49
C PHE A 220 14.45 8.25 -5.84
N ARG A 221 14.67 7.41 -6.87
CA ARG A 221 15.08 7.83 -8.22
C ARG A 221 14.23 8.95 -8.83
N HIS A 222 12.94 9.02 -8.48
CA HIS A 222 12.02 10.03 -8.99
C HIS A 222 12.30 11.44 -8.45
N ASN A 223 12.94 11.53 -7.27
CA ASN A 223 13.38 12.78 -6.65
C ASN A 223 14.91 12.82 -6.58
N LYS A 224 15.60 12.22 -7.55
CA LYS A 224 17.06 12.09 -7.56
C LYS A 224 17.74 13.44 -7.40
N ILE A 225 18.72 13.50 -6.51
CA ILE A 225 19.60 14.64 -6.29
C ILE A 225 20.71 14.59 -7.35
N SER A 226 20.84 15.65 -8.13
CA SER A 226 21.81 15.75 -9.24
C SER A 226 22.82 16.89 -9.10
N GLY A 227 22.49 17.99 -8.41
CA GLY A 227 23.41 19.12 -8.23
C GLY A 227 24.48 18.83 -7.17
N VAL A 228 25.74 19.18 -7.44
CA VAL A 228 26.89 18.89 -6.55
C VAL A 228 26.71 19.52 -5.16
N GLY A 229 26.35 20.80 -5.08
CA GLY A 229 26.12 21.46 -3.78
C GLY A 229 24.95 20.84 -3.00
N GLN A 230 23.86 20.48 -3.71
CA GLN A 230 22.73 19.81 -3.08
C GLN A 230 23.10 18.40 -2.62
N TYR A 231 23.90 17.66 -3.39
CA TYR A 231 24.39 16.33 -3.06
C TYR A 231 25.18 16.36 -1.75
N LEU A 232 26.18 17.24 -1.62
CA LEU A 232 27.00 17.36 -0.42
C LEU A 232 26.17 17.72 0.81
N THR A 233 25.29 18.71 0.68
CA THR A 233 24.39 19.11 1.77
C THR A 233 23.46 17.96 2.17
N LYS A 234 22.88 17.23 1.23
CA LYS A 234 21.97 16.12 1.52
C LYS A 234 22.69 14.89 2.07
N LEU A 235 23.91 14.63 1.62
CA LEU A 235 24.78 13.59 2.17
C LEU A 235 25.11 13.90 3.63
N PHE A 236 25.50 15.15 3.94
CA PHE A 236 25.75 15.58 5.31
C PHE A 236 24.51 15.39 6.21
N HIS A 237 23.33 15.83 5.76
CA HIS A 237 22.09 15.59 6.49
C HIS A 237 21.78 14.09 6.66
N PHE A 238 22.11 13.25 5.67
CA PHE A 238 21.93 11.80 5.76
C PHE A 238 22.79 11.19 6.86
N TYR A 239 24.06 11.59 6.96
CA TYR A 239 24.93 11.18 8.07
C TYR A 239 24.38 11.65 9.41
N LEU A 240 24.02 12.94 9.52
CA LEU A 240 23.53 13.52 10.76
C LEU A 240 22.26 12.83 11.26
N THR A 241 21.30 12.59 10.36
CA THR A 241 20.03 11.92 10.70
C THR A 241 20.23 10.46 11.09
N SER A 242 21.15 9.75 10.42
CA SER A 242 21.49 8.36 10.73
C SER A 242 22.18 8.26 12.10
N ALA A 243 23.14 9.15 12.38
CA ALA A 243 23.83 9.20 13.67
C ALA A 243 22.88 9.60 14.81
N PHE A 244 22.06 10.63 14.60
CA PHE A 244 21.03 11.05 15.55
C PHE A 244 20.09 9.90 15.91
N GLY A 245 19.64 9.15 14.90
CA GLY A 245 18.75 8.02 15.11
C GLY A 245 19.36 6.94 16.01
N VAL A 246 20.64 6.60 15.82
CA VAL A 246 21.32 5.63 16.69
C VAL A 246 21.53 6.20 18.10
N ILE A 247 22.12 7.40 18.21
CA ILE A 247 22.53 8.00 19.49
C ILE A 247 21.32 8.36 20.35
N VAL A 248 20.25 8.88 19.76
CA VAL A 248 19.10 9.40 20.52
C VAL A 248 17.98 8.38 20.58
N ILE A 249 17.55 7.84 19.44
CA ILE A 249 16.37 6.97 19.40
C ILE A 249 16.72 5.57 19.93
N GLN A 250 17.74 4.93 19.37
CA GLN A 250 18.07 3.56 19.75
C GLN A 250 18.64 3.51 21.17
N THR A 251 19.71 4.26 21.46
CA THR A 251 20.32 4.30 22.79
C THR A 251 19.35 4.85 23.84
N GLY A 252 18.56 5.87 23.52
CA GLY A 252 17.56 6.43 24.44
C GLY A 252 16.44 5.44 24.76
N THR A 253 15.98 4.65 23.78
CA THR A 253 14.98 3.59 24.02
C THR A 253 15.53 2.51 24.94
N ILE A 254 16.79 2.08 24.73
CA ILE A 254 17.46 1.10 25.60
C ILE A 254 17.63 1.68 27.01
N ALA A 255 18.17 2.89 27.14
CA ALA A 255 18.40 3.53 28.43
C ALA A 255 17.11 3.72 29.23
N ALA A 256 16.03 4.19 28.58
CA ALA A 256 14.73 4.32 29.20
C ALA A 256 14.15 2.95 29.61
N GLY A 257 14.21 1.96 28.72
CA GLY A 257 13.73 0.61 29.01
C GLY A 257 14.44 -0.02 30.22
N VAL A 258 15.77 0.04 30.23
CA VAL A 258 16.60 -0.47 31.35
C VAL A 258 16.29 0.30 32.64
N HIS A 259 16.11 1.62 32.59
CA HIS A 259 15.78 2.42 33.76
C HIS A 259 14.43 2.04 34.41
N TYR A 260 13.38 1.82 33.61
CA TYR A 260 12.04 1.56 34.12
C TYR A 260 11.72 0.07 34.36
N PHE A 261 12.34 -0.84 33.62
CA PHE A 261 11.99 -2.27 33.62
C PHE A 261 13.17 -3.20 33.96
N GLY A 262 14.36 -2.63 34.17
CA GLY A 262 15.58 -3.38 34.47
C GLY A 262 16.27 -3.95 33.23
N ASP A 263 17.51 -4.39 33.41
CA ASP A 263 18.41 -4.79 32.34
C ASP A 263 18.06 -6.15 31.69
N ARG A 264 17.17 -6.93 32.31
CA ARG A 264 16.77 -8.25 31.82
C ARG A 264 16.24 -8.23 30.37
N TRP A 265 15.61 -7.13 29.98
CA TRP A 265 14.94 -6.97 28.68
C TRP A 265 15.71 -6.06 27.70
N TYR A 266 17.03 -5.89 27.91
CA TYR A 266 17.84 -4.97 27.11
C TYR A 266 17.79 -5.26 25.61
N PHE A 267 17.71 -6.54 25.23
CA PHE A 267 17.65 -6.96 23.84
C PHE A 267 16.30 -6.60 23.19
N GLU A 268 15.20 -6.73 23.93
CA GLU A 268 13.87 -6.32 23.50
C GLU A 268 13.79 -4.80 23.31
N PHE A 269 14.42 -4.02 24.20
CA PHE A 269 14.54 -2.58 24.03
C PHE A 269 15.43 -2.20 22.83
N PHE A 270 16.49 -2.98 22.57
CA PHE A 270 17.30 -2.82 21.37
C PHE A 270 16.48 -3.08 20.10
N LEU A 271 15.67 -4.14 20.06
CA LEU A 271 14.78 -4.44 18.93
C LEU A 271 13.71 -3.35 18.74
N LEU A 272 13.12 -2.87 19.83
CA LEU A 272 12.15 -1.77 19.80
C LEU A 272 12.79 -0.48 19.28
N GLY A 273 13.94 -0.08 19.83
CA GLY A 273 14.68 1.10 19.42
C GLY A 273 15.10 1.03 17.95
N THR A 274 15.55 -0.13 17.49
CA THR A 274 15.89 -0.39 16.07
C THR A 274 14.65 -0.26 15.17
N SER A 275 13.50 -0.76 15.61
CA SER A 275 12.24 -0.66 14.86
C SER A 275 11.78 0.79 14.72
N ILE A 276 11.83 1.57 15.81
CA ILE A 276 11.50 3.01 15.80
C ILE A 276 12.50 3.76 14.89
N LEU A 277 13.79 3.44 14.99
CA LEU A 277 14.85 4.02 14.17
C LEU A 277 14.62 3.76 12.66
N LEU A 278 14.22 2.55 12.26
CA LEU A 278 13.93 2.25 10.86
C LEU A 278 12.81 3.13 10.30
N VAL A 279 11.73 3.32 11.08
CA VAL A 279 10.62 4.20 10.71
C VAL A 279 11.10 5.66 10.63
N TRP A 280 11.85 6.13 11.62
CA TRP A 280 12.44 7.47 11.63
C TRP A 280 13.31 7.73 10.40
N ASN A 281 14.26 6.83 10.11
CA ASN A 281 15.16 6.94 8.97
C ASN A 281 14.36 7.02 7.66
N TYR A 282 13.39 6.12 7.46
CA TYR A 282 12.56 6.18 6.26
C TYR A 282 11.78 7.49 6.14
N MET A 283 11.23 8.02 7.23
CA MET A 283 10.53 9.32 7.22
C MET A 283 11.48 10.47 6.88
N MET A 284 12.65 10.53 7.51
CA MET A 284 13.65 11.57 7.23
C MET A 284 14.10 11.51 5.77
N TYR A 285 14.32 10.30 5.26
CA TYR A 285 14.79 10.12 3.88
C TYR A 285 13.70 10.52 2.88
N SER A 286 12.46 10.07 3.09
CA SER A 286 11.34 10.34 2.17
C SER A 286 10.80 11.78 2.23
N LYS A 287 10.81 12.44 3.40
CA LYS A 287 10.21 13.77 3.59
C LYS A 287 11.22 14.92 3.62
N VAL A 288 12.46 14.66 4.04
CA VAL A 288 13.47 15.73 4.21
C VAL A 288 14.56 15.62 3.16
N ILE A 289 15.14 14.43 2.94
CA ILE A 289 16.29 14.27 2.06
C ILE A 289 15.84 14.28 0.59
N TRP A 290 14.99 13.32 0.20
CA TRP A 290 14.42 13.16 -1.15
C TRP A 290 12.95 13.62 -1.21
N LYS A 291 12.70 14.83 -0.68
CA LYS A 291 11.36 15.45 -0.68
C LYS A 291 10.80 15.51 -2.12
N LYS A 292 9.54 15.10 -2.31
CA LYS A 292 8.81 15.33 -3.56
C LYS A 292 8.73 16.84 -3.82
N LYS A 293 9.12 17.26 -5.03
CA LYS A 293 8.91 18.62 -5.51
C LYS A 293 7.43 18.88 -5.71
#